data_AF-A0A959ZE29-F1
#
_entry.id   AF-A0A959ZE29-F1
#
_cell.length_a   1.000
_cell.length_b   1.000
_cell.length_c   1.000
_cell.angle_alpha   90.00
_cell.angle_beta   90.00
_cell.angle_gamma   90.00
#
_symmetry.space_group_name_H-M   'P 1'
#
loop_
_entity.id
_entity.type
_entity.pdbx_description
1 polymer ?
#
loop_
_entity_poly.entity_id
_entity_poly.type
_entity_poly.pdbx_seq_one_letter_code
_entity_poly.pdbx_strand_id
1 'polypeptide(L)' 'MAEAELIADILRQEGIPSLIKRNKGFDVPDFLAAGARDIFVPASAAEQAKQILADLQSTGEDTPAS' A
#
# COMPACT_ATOMS: atom_id res chain seq x y z
N MET A 1 5.99 9.00 2.02
CA MET A 1 6.75 8.07 1.14
C MET A 1 6.80 6.70 1.77
N ALA A 2 7.15 6.60 3.06
CA ALA A 2 7.30 5.35 3.81
C ALA A 2 6.20 4.29 3.65
N GLU A 3 4.92 4.66 3.69
CA GLU A 3 3.83 3.67 3.66
C GLU A 3 3.72 2.92 2.32
N ALA A 4 3.76 3.65 1.19
CA ALA A 4 3.69 3.00 -0.12
C ALA A 4 4.93 2.16 -0.44
N GLU A 5 6.09 2.56 0.10
CA GLU A 5 7.32 1.78 -0.01
C GLU A 5 7.25 0.51 0.83
N LEU A 6 6.74 0.60 2.05
CA LEU A 6 6.50 -0.55 2.92
C LEU A 6 5.54 -1.56 2.27
N ILE A 7 4.40 -1.09 1.77
CA ILE A 7 3.42 -1.97 1.11
C ILE A 7 4.02 -2.62 -0.15
N ALA A 8 4.71 -1.85 -0.98
CA ALA A 8 5.32 -2.40 -2.18
C ALA A 8 6.43 -3.41 -1.85
N ASP A 9 7.15 -3.23 -0.74
CA ASP A 9 8.17 -4.16 -0.30
C ASP A 9 7.57 -5.48 0.20
N ILE A 10 6.52 -5.41 1.03
CA ILE A 10 5.75 -6.58 1.49
C ILE A 10 5.24 -7.39 0.31
N LEU A 11 4.59 -6.74 -0.66
CA LEU A 11 4.05 -7.44 -1.84
C LEU A 11 5.17 -8.12 -2.65
N ARG A 12 6.35 -7.49 -2.76
CA ARG A 12 7.51 -8.10 -3.45
C ARG A 12 8.08 -9.29 -2.68
N GLN A 13 8.11 -9.24 -1.36
CA GLN A 13 8.54 -10.37 -0.51
C GLN A 13 7.63 -11.59 -0.73
N GLU A 14 6.32 -11.35 -0.93
CA GLU A 14 5.32 -12.37 -1.27
C GLU A 14 5.35 -12.81 -2.75
N GLY A 15 6.32 -12.32 -3.54
CA GLY A 15 6.49 -12.67 -4.95
C GLY A 15 5.60 -11.88 -5.91
N ILE A 16 4.92 -10.83 -5.44
CA ILE A 16 4.04 -9.98 -6.27
C ILE A 16 4.82 -8.74 -6.76
N PRO A 17 5.12 -8.65 -8.06
CA PRO A 17 5.82 -7.49 -8.59
C PRO A 17 4.95 -6.23 -8.45
N SER A 18 5.48 -5.22 -7.76
CA SER A 18 4.72 -4.02 -7.35
C SER A 18 5.43 -2.73 -7.77
N LEU A 19 4.68 -1.84 -8.43
CA LEU A 19 5.15 -0.56 -8.96
C LEU A 19 4.46 0.61 -8.26
N ILE A 20 5.25 1.52 -7.71
CA ILE A 20 4.74 2.74 -7.07
C ILE A 20 4.64 3.85 -8.12
N LYS A 21 3.45 4.36 -8.35
CA LYS A 21 3.21 5.56 -9.17
C LYS A 21 2.94 6.74 -8.25
N ARG A 22 3.76 7.78 -8.39
CA ARG A 22 3.50 9.06 -7.74
C ARG A 22 2.40 9.78 -8.52
N ASN A 23 1.28 10.06 -7.89
CA ASN A 23 0.32 10.96 -8.50
C ASN A 23 0.86 12.40 -8.37
N LYS A 24 1.24 13.03 -9.48
CA LYS A 24 1.83 14.39 -9.52
C LYS A 24 0.80 15.52 -9.36
N GLY A 25 -0.42 15.20 -8.91
CA GLY A 25 -1.60 16.02 -9.17
C GLY A 25 -2.23 16.75 -7.97
N PHE A 26 -1.46 17.20 -6.97
CA PHE A 26 -2.01 18.18 -6.02
C PHE A 26 -0.93 19.21 -5.68
N ASP A 27 -1.00 20.36 -6.37
CA ASP A 27 -0.21 21.57 -6.14
C ASP A 27 -0.75 22.24 -4.86
N VAL A 28 -0.43 21.65 -3.71
CA VAL A 28 -0.85 22.15 -2.40
C VAL A 28 0.38 22.53 -1.57
N PRO A 29 0.47 23.80 -1.15
CA PRO A 29 1.58 24.27 -0.33
C PRO A 29 1.61 23.55 1.03
N ASP A 30 2.69 22.83 1.24
CA ASP A 30 3.34 22.46 2.49
C ASP A 30 2.65 21.48 3.47
N PHE A 31 1.31 21.36 3.54
CA PHE A 31 0.66 20.49 4.57
C PHE A 31 0.07 19.15 4.07
N LEU A 32 0.19 18.84 2.78
CA LEU A 32 -0.28 17.61 2.11
C LEU A 32 0.88 16.81 1.47
N ALA A 33 2.07 16.90 2.09
CA ALA A 33 3.38 16.51 1.56
C ALA A 33 3.60 14.99 1.29
N ALA A 34 2.55 14.17 1.36
CA ALA A 34 2.64 12.76 0.98
C ALA A 34 1.49 12.35 0.07
N GLY A 35 1.17 13.17 -0.95
CA GLY A 35 0.12 12.90 -1.95
C GLY A 35 -0.06 11.42 -2.31
N ALA A 36 -1.32 11.03 -2.49
CA ALA A 36 -1.75 9.64 -2.72
C ALA A 36 -0.85 8.95 -3.76
N ARG A 37 -0.36 7.77 -3.40
CA ARG A 37 0.51 6.96 -4.25
C ARG A 37 -0.28 5.74 -4.65
N ASP A 38 -0.33 5.49 -5.95
CA ASP A 38 -0.96 4.29 -6.48
C ASP A 38 0.08 3.16 -6.52
N ILE A 39 -0.32 1.97 -6.08
CA ILE A 39 0.50 0.75 -6.19
C ILE A 39 -0.15 -0.12 -7.27
N PHE A 40 0.62 -0.41 -8.31
CA PHE A 40 0.20 -1.27 -9.41
C PHE A 40 0.78 -2.66 -9.24
N VAL A 41 -0.08 -3.65 -9.43
CA VAL A 41 0.25 -5.08 -9.43
C VAL A 41 -0.29 -5.73 -10.73
N PRO A 42 0.26 -6.87 -11.18
CA PRO A 42 -0.34 -7.63 -12.26
C PRO A 42 -1.78 -8.00 -11.93
N ALA A 43 -2.68 -7.95 -12.92
CA ALA A 43 -4.08 -8.32 -12.74
C ALA A 43 -4.24 -9.74 -12.17
N SER A 44 -3.40 -10.68 -12.59
CA SER A 44 -3.39 -12.06 -12.10
C SER A 44 -3.07 -12.19 -10.60
N ALA A 45 -2.41 -11.19 -10.01
CA ALA A 45 -2.04 -11.15 -8.60
C ALA A 45 -2.88 -10.15 -7.78
N ALA A 46 -3.89 -9.52 -8.38
CA ALA A 46 -4.68 -8.49 -7.72
C ALA A 46 -5.47 -9.03 -6.52
N GLU A 47 -6.08 -10.22 -6.65
CA GLU A 47 -6.81 -10.86 -5.55
C GLU A 47 -5.86 -11.23 -4.39
N GLN A 48 -4.71 -11.84 -4.70
CA GLN A 48 -3.71 -12.19 -3.71
C GLN A 48 -3.15 -10.95 -3.00
N ALA A 49 -2.86 -9.88 -3.73
CA ALA A 49 -2.41 -8.61 -3.15
C ALA A 49 -3.45 -8.03 -2.18
N LYS A 50 -4.75 -8.08 -2.51
CA LYS A 50 -5.80 -7.64 -1.59
C LYS A 50 -5.85 -8.49 -0.32
N GLN A 51 -5.69 -9.80 -0.43
CA GLN A 51 -5.70 -10.70 0.73
C GLN A 51 -4.55 -10.39 1.69
N ILE A 52 -3.33 -10.22 1.15
CA ILE A 52 -2.15 -9.84 1.94
C ILE A 52 -2.39 -8.51 2.66
N LEU A 53 -2.96 -7.52 1.96
CA LEU A 53 -3.28 -6.22 2.57
C LEU A 53 -4.34 -6.31 3.67
N ALA A 54 -5.37 -7.13 3.48
CA ALA A 54 -6.43 -7.33 4.48
C ALA A 54 -5.92 -8.06 5.73
N ASP A 55 -5.01 -9.02 5.55
CA ASP A 55 -4.32 -9.73 6.64
C ASP A 55 -3.44 -8.77 7.46
N LEU A 56 -2.72 -7.88 6.79
CA LEU A 56 -1.93 -6.82 7.42
C LEU A 56 -2.77 -5.84 8.24
N GLN A 57 -3.95 -5.48 7.76
CA GLN A 57 -4.89 -4.64 8.51
C GLN A 57 -5.44 -5.39 9.73
N SER A 58 -5.84 -6.64 9.56
CA SER A 58 -6.39 -7.47 10.64
C SER A 58 -5.37 -7.75 11.74
N THR A 59 -4.09 -7.93 11.39
CA THR A 59 -2.99 -8.12 12.36
C THR A 59 -2.72 -6.87 13.20
N GLY A 60 -3.09 -5.68 12.70
CA GLY A 60 -3.05 -4.42 13.45
C GLY A 60 -4.29 -4.15 14.31
N GLU A 61 -5.36 -4.93 14.14
CA GLU A 61 -6.67 -4.75 14.77
C GLU A 61 -6.99 -5.85 15.82
N ASP A 62 -5.98 -6.55 16.35
CA ASP A 62 -6.13 -7.30 17.60
C ASP A 62 -5.93 -6.36 18.81
N THR A 63 -6.88 -5.44 18.99
CA THR A 63 -7.17 -4.95 20.35
C THR A 63 -8.45 -5.65 20.76
N PRO A 64 -8.40 -6.70 21.60
CA PRO A 64 -9.61 -7.20 22.23
C PRO A 64 -10.21 -6.04 23.03
N ALA A 65 -11.30 -5.48 22.51
CA ALA A 65 -12.12 -4.52 23.21
C ALA A 65 -12.77 -5.23 24.41
N SER A 66 -12.15 -5.03 25.58
CA SER A 66 -12.71 -5.17 26.96
C SER A 66 -13.34 -6.49 27.36
#